data_AF-A0A264VNQ8-F1
#
_entry.id   AF-A0A264VNQ8-F1
#
_cell.length_a   1.000
_cell.length_b   1.000
_cell.length_c   1.000
_cell.angle_alpha   90.00
_cell.angle_beta   90.00
_cell.angle_gamma   90.00
#
_symmetry.space_group_name_H-M   'P 1'
#
loop_
_entity.id
_entity.type
_entity.pdbx_description
1 polymer ?
#
loop_
_entity_poly.entity_id
_entity_poly.type
_entity_poly.pdbx_seq_one_letter_code
_entity_poly.pdbx_strand_id
1 'polypeptide(L)'
;MEFDNSFDMLTCGANTFSLSDRLEQYRAFKETHSKVKKHLTGADEYRLFRELTSNKVSCLYRKRDDASDAIVSLWISRVKHIASLFIATNSLKSFEGLSKDELVELAQMSHDEKAILKLESILMAKGIILVLEPSIAGLKLDGCVYINETGHAIVALSLRFNRLDNFWFTLMHELAHLVLHADKLETPILEDLEEKPSDLVEQQADMLAGKSFIPRSEWRTCKAKISFDERDVLDFAQRLNIHPSIVAGRIRRESGHYEKLSKLVNKHDVRRILGV
;
A
#
# COMPACT_ATOMS: atom_id res chain seq x y z
N MET A 1 27.65 -41.44 -23.55
CA MET A 1 26.40 -40.66 -23.74
C MET A 1 25.44 -41.17 -22.69
N GLU A 2 25.53 -40.61 -21.49
CA GLU A 2 24.62 -40.88 -20.37
C GLU A 2 24.11 -39.50 -19.96
N PHE A 3 22.82 -39.28 -20.12
CA PHE A 3 22.17 -38.06 -19.67
C PHE A 3 21.89 -38.22 -18.19
N ASP A 4 22.63 -37.44 -17.38
CA ASP A 4 22.33 -37.25 -15.95
C ASP A 4 20.98 -36.53 -15.84
N ASN A 5 20.04 -37.18 -15.17
CA ASN A 5 18.66 -36.77 -14.99
C ASN A 5 18.48 -36.21 -13.56
N SER A 6 19.42 -35.38 -13.11
CA SER A 6 19.32 -34.63 -11.85
C SER A 6 18.45 -33.39 -12.05
N PHE A 7 17.16 -33.61 -12.32
CA PHE A 7 16.16 -32.59 -12.08
C PHE A 7 15.94 -32.53 -10.57
N ASP A 8 16.74 -31.71 -9.89
CA ASP A 8 16.59 -31.42 -8.47
C ASP A 8 15.13 -31.00 -8.22
N MET A 9 14.40 -31.88 -7.55
CA MET A 9 13.06 -31.59 -7.06
C MET A 9 13.18 -30.44 -6.06
N LEU A 10 12.83 -29.24 -6.50
CA LEU A 10 12.45 -28.15 -5.63
C LEU A 10 11.34 -28.67 -4.70
N THR A 11 11.72 -28.95 -3.46
CA THR A 11 10.79 -29.26 -2.38
C THR A 11 10.03 -27.98 -2.01
N CYS A 12 9.01 -27.63 -2.79
CA CYS A 12 7.92 -26.79 -2.32
C CYS A 12 7.06 -27.62 -1.37
N GLY A 13 6.73 -27.07 -0.20
CA GLY A 13 5.88 -27.71 0.80
C GLY A 13 4.61 -28.29 0.18
N ALA A 14 4.34 -29.56 0.47
CA ALA A 14 3.23 -30.31 -0.10
C ALA A 14 1.88 -29.86 0.49
N ASN A 15 1.32 -28.76 0.00
CA ASN A 15 -0.13 -28.53 0.12
C ASN A 15 -0.83 -29.48 -0.86
N THR A 16 -1.34 -30.59 -0.35
CA THR A 16 -2.14 -31.54 -1.15
C THR A 16 -3.55 -30.98 -1.35
N PHE A 17 -3.75 -30.21 -2.41
CA PHE A 17 -5.09 -29.80 -2.84
C PHE A 17 -5.85 -30.99 -3.43
N SER A 18 -7.08 -31.20 -2.99
CA SER A 18 -8.00 -32.15 -3.61
C SER A 18 -8.50 -31.63 -4.97
N LEU A 19 -9.04 -32.53 -5.81
CA LEU A 19 -9.70 -32.12 -7.06
C LEU A 19 -10.91 -31.21 -6.81
N SER A 20 -11.62 -31.39 -5.69
CA SER A 20 -12.70 -30.50 -5.26
C SER A 20 -12.21 -29.09 -5.01
N ASP A 21 -11.09 -28.92 -4.30
CA ASP A 21 -10.51 -27.60 -4.02
C ASP A 21 -10.12 -26.88 -5.32
N ARG A 22 -9.53 -27.63 -6.27
CA ARG A 22 -9.17 -27.09 -7.60
C ARG A 22 -10.40 -26.66 -8.40
N LEU A 23 -11.48 -27.43 -8.34
CA LEU A 23 -12.72 -27.09 -9.03
C LEU A 23 -13.38 -25.84 -8.43
N GLU A 24 -13.32 -25.68 -7.11
CA GLU A 24 -13.81 -24.50 -6.42
C GLU A 24 -12.99 -23.25 -6.75
N GLN A 25 -11.65 -23.34 -6.69
CA GLN A 25 -10.76 -22.27 -7.12
C GLN A 25 -11.02 -21.85 -8.58
N TYR A 26 -11.22 -22.82 -9.47
CA TYR A 26 -11.55 -22.53 -10.87
C TYR A 26 -12.90 -21.83 -11.03
N ARG A 27 -13.94 -22.23 -10.26
CA ARG A 27 -15.24 -21.55 -10.25
C ARG A 27 -15.12 -20.11 -9.75
N ALA A 28 -14.40 -19.88 -8.65
CA ALA A 28 -14.13 -18.55 -8.10
C ALA A 28 -13.39 -17.66 -9.10
N PHE A 29 -12.42 -18.21 -9.83
CA PHE A 29 -11.75 -17.50 -10.93
C PHE A 29 -12.74 -17.13 -12.04
N LYS A 30 -13.55 -18.07 -12.53
CA LYS A 30 -14.52 -17.82 -13.61
C LYS A 30 -15.52 -16.72 -13.23
N GLU A 31 -16.01 -16.73 -11.99
CA GLU A 31 -16.88 -15.69 -11.48
C GLU A 31 -16.17 -14.32 -11.45
N THR A 32 -14.98 -14.27 -10.85
CA THR A 32 -14.18 -13.04 -10.74
C THR A 32 -13.81 -12.47 -12.11
N HIS A 33 -13.31 -13.32 -13.01
CA HIS A 33 -12.96 -12.98 -14.39
C HIS A 33 -14.13 -12.31 -15.11
N SER A 34 -15.35 -12.85 -14.97
CA SER A 34 -16.53 -12.27 -15.61
C SER A 34 -16.82 -10.84 -15.16
N LYS A 35 -16.56 -10.52 -13.89
CA LYS A 35 -16.76 -9.19 -13.28
C LYS A 35 -15.71 -8.17 -13.73
N VAL A 36 -14.48 -8.61 -14.04
CA VAL A 36 -13.37 -7.72 -14.41
C VAL A 36 -12.96 -7.79 -15.88
N LYS A 37 -13.65 -8.57 -16.72
CA LYS A 37 -13.28 -8.82 -18.12
C LYS A 37 -12.93 -7.58 -18.94
N LYS A 38 -13.63 -6.46 -18.71
CA LYS A 38 -13.38 -5.18 -19.39
C LYS A 38 -12.07 -4.48 -19.00
N HIS A 39 -11.43 -4.90 -17.91
CA HIS A 39 -10.18 -4.34 -17.38
C HIS A 39 -8.96 -5.22 -17.66
N LEU A 40 -9.17 -6.45 -18.13
CA LEU A 40 -8.11 -7.43 -18.35
C LEU A 40 -7.36 -7.12 -19.64
N THR A 41 -6.04 -7.20 -19.55
CA THR A 41 -5.13 -7.36 -20.69
C THR A 41 -4.70 -8.82 -20.81
N GLY A 42 -4.07 -9.22 -21.92
CA GLY A 42 -3.74 -10.64 -22.19
C GLY A 42 -2.90 -11.32 -21.08
N ALA A 43 -2.01 -10.57 -20.40
CA ALA A 43 -1.22 -11.11 -19.29
C ALA A 43 -1.98 -11.13 -17.94
N ASP A 44 -3.04 -10.32 -17.79
CA ASP A 44 -3.76 -10.18 -16.52
C ASP A 44 -4.63 -11.41 -16.22
N GLU A 45 -5.13 -12.12 -17.22
CA GLU A 45 -5.93 -13.34 -17.03
C GLU A 45 -5.17 -14.41 -16.25
N TYR A 46 -3.94 -14.70 -16.69
CA TYR A 46 -3.07 -15.66 -16.02
C TYR A 46 -2.68 -15.21 -14.62
N ARG A 47 -2.37 -13.92 -14.44
CA ARG A 47 -1.99 -13.35 -13.13
C ARG A 47 -3.15 -13.43 -12.13
N LEU A 48 -4.35 -13.09 -12.57
CA LEU A 48 -5.57 -13.19 -11.76
C LEU A 48 -5.87 -14.64 -11.38
N PHE A 49 -5.74 -15.57 -12.34
CA PHE A 49 -5.89 -16.99 -12.07
C PHE A 49 -4.90 -17.46 -11.00
N ARG A 50 -3.61 -17.12 -11.15
CA ARG A 50 -2.57 -17.46 -10.18
C ARG A 50 -2.88 -16.89 -8.79
N GLU A 51 -3.28 -15.63 -8.71
CA GLU A 51 -3.61 -14.97 -7.43
C GLU A 51 -4.78 -15.65 -6.69
N LEU A 52 -5.82 -16.07 -7.42
CA LEU A 52 -6.99 -16.72 -6.82
C LEU A 52 -6.76 -18.21 -6.47
N THR A 53 -5.68 -18.81 -6.99
CA THR A 53 -5.39 -20.25 -6.84
C THR A 53 -4.13 -20.54 -6.01
N SER A 54 -3.29 -19.53 -5.75
CA SER A 54 -2.14 -19.63 -4.85
C SER A 54 -2.55 -19.59 -3.39
N ASN A 55 -1.70 -20.13 -2.50
CA ASN A 55 -1.81 -19.89 -1.07
C ASN A 55 -1.86 -18.37 -0.83
N LYS A 56 -2.86 -17.91 -0.08
CA LYS A 56 -3.03 -16.48 0.16
C LYS A 56 -2.00 -16.01 1.18
N VAL A 57 -1.10 -15.17 0.74
CA VAL A 57 -0.29 -14.33 1.63
C VAL A 57 -1.23 -13.33 2.31
N SER A 58 -1.14 -13.20 3.63
CA SER A 58 -1.87 -12.18 4.38
C SER A 58 -1.48 -10.80 3.87
N CYS A 59 -2.48 -9.99 3.54
CA CYS A 59 -2.29 -8.66 2.98
C CYS A 59 -3.23 -7.70 3.69
N LEU A 60 -2.66 -6.66 4.30
CA LEU A 60 -3.43 -5.55 4.85
C LEU A 60 -3.60 -4.49 3.78
N TYR A 61 -4.78 -3.90 3.70
CA TYR A 61 -5.09 -2.96 2.63
C TYR A 61 -6.16 -1.95 3.06
N ARG A 62 -5.97 -0.69 2.68
CA ARG A 62 -6.89 0.41 2.98
C ARG A 62 -8.01 0.51 1.94
N LYS A 63 -9.13 -0.20 2.13
CA LYS A 63 -10.31 -0.17 1.23
C LYS A 63 -11.56 0.44 1.85
N ARG A 64 -12.49 0.90 1.00
CA ARG A 64 -13.87 1.16 1.42
C ARG A 64 -14.66 -0.15 1.57
N ASP A 65 -15.66 -0.16 2.44
CA ASP A 65 -16.54 -1.31 2.67
C ASP A 65 -17.29 -1.77 1.41
N ASP A 66 -17.57 -0.85 0.49
CA ASP A 66 -18.31 -1.09 -0.75
C ASP A 66 -17.38 -1.32 -1.96
N ALA A 67 -16.14 -1.75 -1.74
CA ALA A 67 -15.19 -2.10 -2.79
C ALA A 67 -15.51 -3.46 -3.42
N SER A 68 -15.28 -3.59 -4.72
CA SER A 68 -15.41 -4.89 -5.40
C SER A 68 -14.17 -5.75 -5.16
N ASP A 69 -14.35 -6.88 -4.48
CA ASP A 69 -13.24 -7.81 -4.22
C ASP A 69 -12.61 -8.37 -5.51
N ALA A 70 -13.40 -8.46 -6.58
CA ALA A 70 -12.91 -8.85 -7.90
C ALA A 70 -11.91 -7.83 -8.48
N ILE A 71 -12.23 -6.54 -8.40
CA ILE A 71 -11.35 -5.46 -8.86
C ILE A 71 -10.12 -5.34 -7.97
N VAL A 72 -10.30 -5.52 -6.65
CA VAL A 72 -9.19 -5.56 -5.68
C VAL A 72 -8.23 -6.71 -6.00
N SER A 73 -8.75 -7.91 -6.21
CA SER A 73 -7.94 -9.09 -6.55
C SER A 73 -7.16 -8.89 -7.85
N LEU A 74 -7.78 -8.29 -8.87
CA LEU A 74 -7.08 -7.94 -10.11
C LEU A 74 -5.93 -6.97 -9.85
N TRP A 75 -6.17 -5.88 -9.11
CA TRP A 75 -5.12 -4.90 -8.81
C TRP A 75 -3.97 -5.52 -7.98
N ILE A 76 -4.29 -6.31 -6.95
CA ILE A 76 -3.28 -7.03 -6.15
C ILE A 76 -2.47 -8.00 -7.01
N SER A 77 -3.10 -8.70 -7.96
CA SER A 77 -2.37 -9.62 -8.86
C SER A 77 -1.32 -8.91 -9.72
N ARG A 78 -1.59 -7.66 -10.13
CA ARG A 78 -0.62 -6.82 -10.86
C ARG A 78 0.51 -6.38 -9.95
N VAL A 79 0.19 -5.91 -8.74
CA VAL A 79 1.17 -5.52 -7.73
C VAL A 79 2.14 -6.67 -7.42
N LYS A 80 1.60 -7.86 -7.11
CA LYS A 80 2.41 -9.05 -6.82
C LYS A 80 3.29 -9.45 -7.99
N HIS A 81 2.77 -9.34 -9.21
CA HIS A 81 3.55 -9.63 -10.40
C HIS A 81 4.71 -8.63 -10.60
N ILE A 82 4.46 -7.32 -10.48
CA ILE A 82 5.49 -6.28 -10.58
C ILE A 82 6.57 -6.50 -9.51
N ALA A 83 6.16 -6.72 -8.25
CA ALA A 83 7.09 -7.01 -7.16
C ALA A 83 7.93 -8.27 -7.43
N SER A 84 7.31 -9.34 -7.94
CA SER A 84 8.01 -10.59 -8.27
C SER A 84 9.05 -10.38 -9.38
N LEU A 85 8.72 -9.61 -10.43
CA LEU A 85 9.68 -9.27 -11.48
C LEU A 85 10.85 -8.44 -10.93
N PHE A 86 10.55 -7.48 -10.05
CA PHE A 86 11.57 -6.66 -9.41
C PHE A 86 12.53 -7.50 -8.56
N ILE A 87 12.02 -8.39 -7.72
CA ILE A 87 12.82 -9.31 -6.90
C ILE A 87 13.67 -10.23 -7.76
N ALA A 88 13.10 -10.78 -8.84
CA ALA A 88 13.84 -11.70 -9.71
C ALA A 88 14.99 -11.04 -10.48
N THR A 89 14.98 -9.71 -10.62
CA THR A 89 15.94 -8.96 -11.44
C THR A 89 16.92 -8.12 -10.63
N ASN A 90 16.77 -8.07 -9.30
CA ASN A 90 17.58 -7.24 -8.43
C ASN A 90 18.09 -8.03 -7.23
N SER A 91 19.27 -7.67 -6.74
CA SER A 91 19.78 -8.15 -5.45
C SER A 91 19.24 -7.23 -4.36
N LEU A 92 18.33 -7.73 -3.52
CA LEU A 92 17.66 -6.93 -2.51
C LEU A 92 18.21 -7.22 -1.12
N LYS A 93 18.23 -6.18 -0.27
CA LYS A 93 18.45 -6.37 1.16
C LYS A 93 17.20 -7.01 1.76
N SER A 94 17.38 -7.94 2.70
CA SER A 94 16.28 -8.44 3.52
C SER A 94 15.65 -7.31 4.34
N PHE A 95 14.34 -7.38 4.53
CA PHE A 95 13.64 -6.48 5.44
C PHE A 95 13.98 -6.85 6.88
N GLU A 96 14.47 -5.90 7.67
CA GLU A 96 14.92 -6.11 9.05
C GLU A 96 14.03 -5.36 10.08
N GLY A 97 12.86 -4.90 9.63
CA GLY A 97 11.98 -4.04 10.41
C GLY A 97 12.10 -2.56 10.06
N LEU A 98 11.14 -1.78 10.56
CA LEU A 98 11.12 -0.32 10.45
C LEU A 98 10.77 0.26 11.82
N SER A 99 11.53 1.25 12.29
CA SER A 99 11.28 1.91 13.57
C SER A 99 10.31 3.10 13.44
N LYS A 100 9.75 3.54 14.58
CA LYS A 100 8.89 4.74 14.64
C LYS A 100 9.66 6.01 14.30
N ASP A 101 10.95 6.08 14.64
CA ASP A 101 11.78 7.26 14.39
C ASP A 101 12.11 7.37 12.90
N GLU A 102 12.43 6.26 12.22
CA GLU A 102 12.58 6.24 10.77
C GLU A 102 11.29 6.64 10.05
N LEU A 103 10.12 6.29 10.61
CA LEU A 103 8.83 6.73 10.10
C LEU A 103 8.66 8.26 10.23
N VAL A 104 9.17 8.88 11.29
CA VAL A 104 9.18 10.35 11.44
C VAL A 104 10.14 11.00 10.43
N GLU A 105 11.33 10.43 10.24
CA GLU A 105 12.31 10.92 9.25
C GLU A 105 11.73 10.89 7.83
N LEU A 106 11.08 9.78 7.45
CA LEU A 106 10.38 9.65 6.18
C LEU A 106 9.22 10.65 6.03
N ALA A 107 8.45 10.90 7.10
CA ALA A 107 7.39 11.90 7.08
C ALA A 107 7.93 13.32 6.80
N GLN A 108 9.08 13.68 7.37
CA GLN A 108 9.70 14.99 7.17
C GLN A 108 10.15 15.22 5.73
N MET A 109 10.54 14.17 5.00
CA MET A 109 10.86 14.28 3.57
C MET A 109 9.73 14.89 2.73
N SER A 110 8.48 14.82 3.22
CA SER A 110 7.34 15.43 2.54
C SER A 110 7.48 16.93 2.32
N HIS A 111 8.34 17.64 3.07
CA HIS A 111 8.58 19.08 2.88
C HIS A 111 8.93 19.45 1.43
N ASP A 112 9.55 18.53 0.67
CA ASP A 112 9.89 18.68 -0.74
C ASP A 112 9.02 17.72 -1.57
N GLU A 113 8.19 18.25 -2.46
CA GLU A 113 7.33 17.42 -3.31
C GLU A 113 8.13 16.49 -4.23
N LYS A 114 9.40 16.81 -4.54
CA LYS A 114 10.27 15.97 -5.36
C LYS A 114 10.88 14.80 -4.58
N ALA A 115 10.77 14.79 -3.26
CA ALA A 115 11.24 13.67 -2.44
C ALA A 115 10.58 12.34 -2.83
N ILE A 116 9.37 12.39 -3.39
CA ILE A 116 8.66 11.19 -3.85
C ILE A 116 9.43 10.39 -4.90
N LEU A 117 10.26 11.06 -5.70
CA LEU A 117 11.09 10.44 -6.74
C LEU A 117 12.26 9.63 -6.16
N LYS A 118 12.59 9.84 -4.89
CA LYS A 118 13.69 9.16 -4.20
C LYS A 118 13.21 8.00 -3.32
N LEU A 119 11.91 7.91 -3.06
CA LEU A 119 11.34 6.95 -2.11
C LEU A 119 11.65 5.50 -2.46
N GLU A 120 11.62 5.14 -3.74
CA GLU A 120 11.96 3.78 -4.18
C GLU A 120 13.35 3.36 -3.69
N SER A 121 14.37 4.18 -3.96
CA SER A 121 15.75 3.90 -3.52
C SER A 121 15.91 3.85 -1.99
N ILE A 122 15.22 4.74 -1.27
CA ILE A 122 15.32 4.85 0.19
C ILE A 122 14.66 3.66 0.87
N LEU A 123 13.48 3.26 0.42
CA LEU A 123 12.74 2.12 0.95
C LEU A 123 13.43 0.80 0.56
N MET A 124 13.96 0.72 -0.66
CA MET A 124 14.71 -0.45 -1.12
C MET A 124 15.98 -0.70 -0.27
N ALA A 125 16.67 0.36 0.15
CA ALA A 125 17.81 0.25 1.06
C ALA A 125 17.43 -0.34 2.44
N LYS A 126 16.14 -0.32 2.79
CA LYS A 126 15.55 -0.95 3.99
C LYS A 126 14.92 -2.32 3.72
N GLY A 127 15.03 -2.84 2.50
CA GLY A 127 14.39 -4.11 2.10
C GLY A 127 12.89 -3.98 1.82
N ILE A 128 12.38 -2.76 1.60
CA ILE A 128 10.98 -2.47 1.29
C ILE A 128 10.85 -2.14 -0.20
N ILE A 129 10.03 -2.90 -0.91
CA ILE A 129 9.74 -2.69 -2.33
C ILE A 129 8.50 -1.81 -2.44
N LEU A 130 8.68 -0.61 -3.00
CA LEU A 130 7.57 0.30 -3.29
C LEU A 130 7.04 0.03 -4.70
N VAL A 131 5.76 -0.34 -4.80
CA VAL A 131 5.06 -0.55 -6.07
C VAL A 131 4.04 0.57 -6.30
N LEU A 132 4.11 1.23 -7.44
CA LEU A 132 3.16 2.25 -7.85
C LEU A 132 2.34 1.69 -9.03
N GLU A 133 1.17 1.12 -8.72
CA GLU A 133 0.26 0.54 -9.72
C GLU A 133 -1.01 1.39 -9.79
N PRO A 134 -1.26 2.14 -10.89
CA PRO A 134 -2.43 3.00 -11.01
C PRO A 134 -3.78 2.29 -10.77
N SER A 135 -4.68 2.99 -10.11
CA SER A 135 -6.01 2.52 -9.76
C SER A 135 -6.82 2.11 -10.99
N ILE A 136 -7.45 0.95 -10.90
CA ILE A 136 -8.44 0.49 -11.90
C ILE A 136 -9.76 1.23 -11.65
N ALA A 137 -10.53 1.51 -12.72
CA ALA A 137 -11.84 2.16 -12.57
C ALA A 137 -12.76 1.31 -11.66
N GLY A 138 -13.31 1.93 -10.61
CA GLY A 138 -14.12 1.25 -9.61
C GLY A 138 -13.32 0.64 -8.44
N LEU A 139 -11.99 0.65 -8.49
CA LEU A 139 -11.15 0.31 -7.34
C LEU A 139 -11.37 1.36 -6.24
N LYS A 140 -11.72 0.87 -5.05
CA LYS A 140 -11.91 1.70 -3.86
C LYS A 140 -10.86 1.37 -2.79
N LEU A 141 -9.64 1.11 -3.24
CA LEU A 141 -8.47 0.78 -2.46
C LEU A 141 -7.39 1.82 -2.71
N ASP A 142 -6.79 2.35 -1.65
CA ASP A 142 -5.75 3.40 -1.77
C ASP A 142 -4.33 2.81 -1.75
N GLY A 143 -4.10 1.73 -1.00
CA GLY A 143 -2.82 1.04 -0.88
C GLY A 143 -2.94 -0.34 -0.25
N CYS A 144 -1.86 -1.11 -0.29
CA CYS A 144 -1.73 -2.35 0.45
C CYS A 144 -0.29 -2.62 0.88
N VAL A 145 -0.14 -3.52 1.85
CA VAL A 145 1.13 -3.94 2.41
C VAL A 145 1.10 -5.43 2.76
N TYR A 146 2.18 -6.12 2.43
CA TYR A 146 2.39 -7.53 2.77
C TYR A 146 3.87 -7.88 2.76
N ILE A 147 4.24 -8.95 3.46
CA ILE A 147 5.56 -9.58 3.36
C ILE A 147 5.37 -10.85 2.55
N ASN A 148 6.14 -11.02 1.47
CA ASN A 148 5.98 -12.20 0.63
C ASN A 148 6.68 -13.43 1.22
N GLU A 149 6.49 -14.58 0.57
CA GLU A 149 7.07 -15.87 0.99
C GLU A 149 8.61 -15.88 1.03
N THR A 150 9.26 -14.93 0.35
CA THR A 150 10.73 -14.76 0.37
C THR A 150 11.23 -13.79 1.43
N GLY A 151 10.34 -13.26 2.29
CA GLY A 151 10.69 -12.34 3.38
C GLY A 151 10.90 -10.88 2.94
N HIS A 152 10.52 -10.51 1.71
CA HIS A 152 10.60 -9.12 1.26
C HIS A 152 9.32 -8.38 1.64
N ALA A 153 9.45 -7.17 2.18
CA ALA A 153 8.31 -6.29 2.45
C ALA A 153 7.89 -5.56 1.17
N ILE A 154 6.60 -5.54 0.87
CA ILE A 154 6.03 -4.86 -0.29
C ILE A 154 5.00 -3.86 0.20
N VAL A 155 5.16 -2.62 -0.24
CA VAL A 155 4.19 -1.53 -0.06
C VAL A 155 3.72 -1.11 -1.45
N ALA A 156 2.42 -1.11 -1.68
CA ALA A 156 1.84 -0.72 -2.95
C ALA A 156 0.83 0.41 -2.80
N LEU A 157 0.88 1.38 -3.72
CA LEU A 157 -0.02 2.53 -3.73
C LEU A 157 -0.81 2.55 -5.04
N SER A 158 -2.13 2.69 -4.94
CA SER A 158 -3.00 2.72 -6.12
C SER A 158 -3.01 4.06 -6.84
N LEU A 159 -2.50 5.11 -6.19
CA LEU A 159 -2.57 6.50 -6.65
C LEU A 159 -3.99 6.94 -7.03
N ARG A 160 -5.03 6.34 -6.42
CA ARG A 160 -6.45 6.62 -6.70
C ARG A 160 -6.78 8.12 -6.60
N PHE A 161 -6.15 8.80 -5.65
CA PHE A 161 -6.13 10.26 -5.58
C PHE A 161 -4.73 10.75 -5.95
N ASN A 162 -4.67 11.79 -6.77
CA ASN A 162 -3.42 12.41 -7.22
C ASN A 162 -2.90 13.50 -6.27
N ARG A 163 -3.58 13.76 -5.15
CA ARG A 163 -3.18 14.81 -4.21
C ARG A 163 -1.97 14.37 -3.38
N LEU A 164 -1.06 15.30 -3.14
CA LEU A 164 0.17 15.06 -2.38
C LEU A 164 -0.07 14.66 -0.92
N ASP A 165 -1.08 15.25 -0.27
CA ASP A 165 -1.48 14.88 1.10
C ASP A 165 -1.93 13.42 1.20
N ASN A 166 -2.71 12.97 0.20
CA ASN A 166 -3.22 11.60 0.16
C ASN A 166 -2.09 10.59 -0.07
N PHE A 167 -1.21 10.86 -1.04
CA PHE A 167 -0.06 9.99 -1.32
C PHE A 167 0.79 9.74 -0.08
N TRP A 168 1.21 10.83 0.58
CA TRP A 168 2.04 10.75 1.77
C TRP A 168 1.31 10.05 2.92
N PHE A 169 0.03 10.36 3.17
CA PHE A 169 -0.71 9.69 4.24
C PHE A 169 -0.88 8.19 3.97
N THR A 170 -1.23 7.78 2.74
CA THR A 170 -1.36 6.37 2.39
C THR A 170 -0.02 5.66 2.53
N LEU A 171 1.08 6.21 2.01
CA LEU A 171 2.41 5.62 2.18
C LEU A 171 2.77 5.41 3.66
N MET A 172 2.62 6.45 4.49
CA MET A 172 2.97 6.35 5.90
C MET A 172 2.04 5.40 6.68
N HIS A 173 0.80 5.23 6.22
CA HIS A 173 -0.14 4.25 6.77
C HIS A 173 0.33 2.82 6.46
N GLU A 174 0.68 2.51 5.20
CA GLU A 174 1.22 1.19 4.84
C GLU A 174 2.54 0.89 5.59
N LEU A 175 3.42 1.88 5.72
CA LEU A 175 4.65 1.75 6.50
C LEU A 175 4.37 1.58 8.01
N ALA A 176 3.33 2.21 8.54
CA ALA A 176 2.92 2.01 9.93
C ALA A 176 2.49 0.57 10.21
N HIS A 177 1.91 -0.14 9.23
CA HIS A 177 1.66 -1.58 9.36
C HIS A 177 2.96 -2.38 9.45
N LEU A 178 4.00 -2.05 8.67
CA LEU A 178 5.31 -2.70 8.83
C LEU A 178 5.93 -2.43 10.22
N VAL A 179 5.71 -1.25 10.80
CA VAL A 179 6.22 -0.89 12.13
C VAL A 179 5.47 -1.62 13.26
N LEU A 180 4.16 -1.81 13.12
CA LEU A 180 3.30 -2.27 14.22
C LEU A 180 2.85 -3.72 14.12
N HIS A 181 2.77 -4.25 12.89
CA HIS A 181 2.01 -5.45 12.57
C HIS A 181 2.76 -6.37 11.59
N ALA A 182 4.09 -6.29 11.51
CA ALA A 182 4.89 -7.11 10.60
C ALA A 182 4.64 -8.62 10.79
N ASP A 183 4.45 -9.05 12.03
CA ASP A 183 4.09 -10.43 12.41
C ASP A 183 2.79 -10.93 11.74
N LYS A 184 1.82 -10.03 11.52
CA LYS A 184 0.54 -10.33 10.86
C LYS A 184 0.63 -10.37 9.34
N LEU A 185 1.74 -9.87 8.78
CA LEU A 185 2.01 -9.82 7.34
C LEU A 185 2.81 -11.02 6.85
N GLU A 186 3.47 -11.76 7.74
CA GLU A 186 4.28 -12.95 7.42
C GLU A 186 3.44 -14.24 7.43
N THR A 187 2.39 -14.32 8.25
CA THR A 187 1.56 -15.53 8.34
C THR A 187 0.57 -15.59 7.17
N PRO A 188 0.63 -16.61 6.28
CA PRO A 188 -0.47 -16.92 5.39
C PRO A 188 -1.64 -17.36 6.28
N ILE A 189 -2.66 -16.52 6.43
CA ILE A 189 -3.84 -16.89 7.20
C ILE A 189 -4.53 -18.02 6.40
N LEU A 190 -4.30 -19.26 6.81
CA LEU A 190 -4.94 -20.46 6.29
C LEU A 190 -6.37 -20.64 6.84
N GLU A 191 -6.87 -19.69 7.64
CA GLU A 191 -8.19 -19.74 8.28
C GLU A 191 -9.02 -18.50 7.92
N ASP A 192 -10.10 -18.75 7.19
CA ASP A 192 -11.20 -17.85 6.87
C ASP A 192 -10.88 -16.52 6.17
N LEU A 193 -11.42 -16.42 4.96
CA LEU A 193 -11.26 -15.31 4.03
C LEU A 193 -12.09 -14.07 4.38
N GLU A 194 -12.54 -13.95 5.63
CA GLU A 194 -13.51 -12.94 6.06
C GLU A 194 -13.02 -12.02 7.18
N GLU A 195 -11.88 -12.28 7.82
CA GLU A 195 -11.35 -11.32 8.80
C GLU A 195 -10.76 -10.10 8.10
N LYS A 196 -11.62 -9.10 7.86
CA LYS A 196 -11.18 -7.71 7.72
C LYS A 196 -10.18 -7.43 8.84
N PRO A 197 -9.09 -6.67 8.60
CA PRO A 197 -8.28 -6.19 9.71
C PRO A 197 -9.21 -5.56 10.73
N SER A 198 -9.12 -6.03 11.98
CA SER A 198 -9.97 -5.50 13.04
C SER A 198 -9.86 -3.97 13.01
N ASP A 199 -10.96 -3.26 13.26
CA ASP A 199 -10.98 -1.80 13.29
C ASP A 199 -9.82 -1.22 14.14
N LEU A 200 -9.36 -1.97 15.13
CA LEU A 200 -8.21 -1.62 15.96
C LEU A 200 -6.87 -1.59 15.21
N VAL A 201 -6.58 -2.55 14.33
CA VAL A 201 -5.32 -2.62 13.55
C VAL A 201 -5.19 -1.41 12.63
N GLU A 202 -6.26 -1.11 11.90
CA GLU A 202 -6.37 0.05 11.01
C GLU A 202 -6.27 1.36 11.79
N GLN A 203 -6.97 1.48 12.93
CA GLN A 203 -6.89 2.67 13.78
C GLN A 203 -5.48 2.90 14.34
N GLN A 204 -4.75 1.83 14.69
CA GLN A 204 -3.37 1.95 15.16
C GLN A 204 -2.43 2.44 14.06
N ALA A 205 -2.56 1.91 12.83
CA ALA A 205 -1.80 2.37 11.68
C ALA A 205 -2.11 3.84 11.34
N ASP A 206 -3.39 4.22 11.27
CA ASP A 206 -3.84 5.61 11.06
C ASP A 206 -3.29 6.56 12.12
N MET A 207 -3.28 6.12 13.38
CA MET A 207 -2.77 6.92 14.50
C MET A 207 -1.26 7.12 14.39
N LEU A 208 -0.49 6.07 14.08
CA LEU A 208 0.96 6.17 13.95
C LEU A 208 1.35 7.02 12.73
N ALA A 209 0.73 6.80 11.57
CA ALA A 209 0.95 7.62 10.37
C ALA A 209 0.60 9.10 10.61
N GLY A 210 -0.51 9.38 11.29
CA GLY A 210 -0.88 10.76 11.63
C GLY A 210 0.09 11.43 12.62
N LYS A 211 0.61 10.66 13.58
CA LYS A 211 1.57 11.14 14.58
C LYS A 211 2.97 11.34 14.02
N SER A 212 3.38 10.55 13.02
CA SER A 212 4.71 10.70 12.39
C SER A 212 4.84 12.02 11.64
N PHE A 213 3.76 12.51 11.03
CA PHE A 213 3.72 13.86 10.46
C PHE A 213 3.56 14.95 11.52
N ILE A 214 2.59 14.79 12.43
CA ILE A 214 2.17 15.85 13.34
C ILE A 214 1.93 15.25 14.73
N PRO A 215 2.88 15.43 15.67
CA PRO A 215 2.73 14.97 17.05
C PRO A 215 1.45 15.51 17.69
N ARG A 216 0.86 14.73 18.60
CA ARG A 216 -0.43 15.10 19.23
C ARG A 216 -0.34 16.40 20.02
N SER A 217 0.78 16.66 20.68
CA SER A 217 1.06 17.92 21.40
C SER A 217 1.00 19.12 20.45
N GLU A 218 1.66 19.00 19.30
CA GLU A 218 1.71 20.02 18.27
C GLU A 218 0.34 20.24 17.61
N TRP A 219 -0.38 19.16 17.34
CA TRP A 219 -1.70 19.27 16.76
C TRP A 219 -2.68 20.02 17.67
N ARG A 220 -2.56 19.90 19.00
CA ARG A 220 -3.44 20.59 19.95
C ARG A 220 -3.34 22.11 19.82
N THR A 221 -2.16 22.64 19.56
CA THR A 221 -1.88 24.08 19.47
C THR A 221 -1.98 24.65 18.05
N CYS A 222 -2.31 23.82 17.05
CA CYS A 222 -2.47 24.24 15.67
C CYS A 222 -3.64 25.23 15.49
N LYS A 223 -3.30 26.52 15.25
CA LYS A 223 -4.28 27.61 15.03
C LYS A 223 -5.11 27.40 13.76
N ALA A 224 -4.49 26.84 12.72
CA ALA A 224 -5.10 26.62 11.42
C ALA A 224 -6.37 25.74 11.46
N LYS A 225 -6.53 24.91 12.50
CA LYS A 225 -7.75 24.10 12.70
C LYS A 225 -9.02 24.95 12.89
N ILE A 226 -8.87 26.19 13.36
CA ILE A 226 -9.97 27.11 13.66
C ILE A 226 -10.04 28.21 12.61
N SER A 227 -8.90 28.82 12.27
CA SER A 227 -8.86 29.94 11.32
C SER A 227 -9.12 29.51 9.88
N PHE A 228 -8.74 28.28 9.51
CA PHE A 228 -8.66 27.81 8.12
C PHE A 228 -7.83 28.76 7.22
N ASP A 229 -6.90 29.51 7.81
CA ASP A 229 -6.06 30.47 7.10
C ASP A 229 -4.84 29.79 6.47
N GLU A 230 -4.55 30.08 5.21
CA GLU A 230 -3.41 29.48 4.49
C GLU A 230 -2.07 29.82 5.17
N ARG A 231 -1.91 31.02 5.72
CA ARG A 231 -0.69 31.44 6.42
C ARG A 231 -0.47 30.63 7.68
N ASP A 232 -1.51 30.43 8.49
CA ASP A 232 -1.41 29.59 9.69
C ASP A 232 -1.04 28.14 9.34
N VAL A 233 -1.51 27.63 8.20
CA VAL A 233 -1.13 26.30 7.70
C VAL A 233 0.34 26.27 7.27
N LEU A 234 0.79 27.27 6.52
CA LEU A 234 2.18 27.37 6.06
C LEU A 234 3.15 27.47 7.24
N ASP A 235 2.89 28.36 8.19
CA ASP A 235 3.72 28.57 9.38
C ASP A 235 3.80 27.29 10.23
N PHE A 236 2.66 26.58 10.39
CA PHE A 236 2.61 25.32 11.13
C PHE A 236 3.37 24.19 10.43
N ALA A 237 3.23 24.07 9.11
CA ALA A 237 3.89 23.05 8.31
C ALA A 237 5.42 23.26 8.25
N GLN A 238 5.87 24.52 8.09
CA GLN A 238 7.29 24.88 8.11
C GLN A 238 7.95 24.48 9.42
N ARG A 239 7.28 24.74 10.55
CA ARG A 239 7.79 24.43 11.89
C ARG A 239 7.97 22.92 12.13
N LEU A 240 7.15 22.09 11.49
CA LEU A 240 7.23 20.63 11.57
C LEU A 240 8.07 20.01 10.45
N ASN A 241 8.59 20.83 9.53
CA ASN A 241 9.30 20.40 8.34
C ASN A 241 8.50 19.37 7.50
N ILE A 242 7.25 19.69 7.18
CA ILE A 242 6.37 18.85 6.33
C ILE A 242 5.66 19.71 5.28
N HIS A 243 5.09 19.07 4.25
CA HIS A 243 4.35 19.83 3.24
C HIS A 243 3.05 20.46 3.81
N PRO A 244 2.72 21.72 3.46
CA PRO A 244 1.46 22.36 3.87
C PRO A 244 0.20 21.60 3.49
N SER A 245 0.22 20.85 2.39
CA SER A 245 -0.94 20.03 1.97
C SER A 245 -1.28 18.95 3.00
N ILE A 246 -0.30 18.41 3.73
CA ILE A 246 -0.54 17.37 4.74
C ILE A 246 -1.33 17.94 5.92
N VAL A 247 -0.93 19.12 6.39
CA VAL A 247 -1.66 19.85 7.43
C VAL A 247 -3.07 20.18 6.95
N ALA A 248 -3.19 20.76 5.75
CA ALA A 248 -4.50 21.08 5.16
C ALA A 248 -5.40 19.85 4.97
N GLY A 249 -4.83 18.74 4.49
CA GLY A 249 -5.52 17.47 4.30
C GLY A 249 -6.06 16.91 5.62
N ARG A 250 -5.23 16.96 6.68
CA ARG A 250 -5.67 16.57 8.03
C ARG A 250 -6.79 17.47 8.56
N ILE A 251 -6.68 18.79 8.41
CA ILE A 251 -7.74 19.74 8.80
C ILE A 251 -9.05 19.38 8.11
N ARG A 252 -9.04 19.24 6.77
CA ARG A 252 -10.24 18.91 5.98
C ARG A 252 -10.88 17.59 6.42
N ARG A 253 -10.06 16.57 6.70
CA ARG A 253 -10.53 15.25 7.17
C ARG A 253 -11.18 15.34 8.55
N GLU A 254 -10.53 15.99 9.51
CA GLU A 254 -11.03 16.06 10.89
C GLU A 254 -12.23 17.02 11.04
N SER A 255 -12.29 18.10 10.25
CA SER A 255 -13.38 19.08 10.33
C SER A 255 -14.57 18.75 9.41
N GLY A 256 -14.38 17.90 8.40
CA GLY A 256 -15.39 17.62 7.36
C GLY A 256 -15.53 18.73 6.29
N HIS A 257 -14.80 19.84 6.41
CA HIS A 257 -14.90 21.00 5.51
C HIS A 257 -13.95 20.87 4.32
N TYR A 258 -14.29 19.99 3.36
CA TYR A 258 -13.43 19.69 2.22
C TYR A 258 -13.29 20.84 1.21
N GLU A 259 -14.14 21.86 1.27
CA GLU A 259 -14.04 23.07 0.47
C GLU A 259 -12.92 24.02 0.93
N LYS A 260 -12.56 23.98 2.22
CA LYS A 260 -11.50 24.82 2.80
C LYS A 260 -10.11 24.35 2.37
N LEU A 261 -9.16 25.28 2.30
CA LEU A 261 -7.74 25.03 1.99
C LEU A 261 -7.52 24.28 0.66
N SER A 262 -8.49 24.32 -0.25
CA SER A 262 -8.48 23.59 -1.52
C SER A 262 -7.29 23.94 -2.40
N LYS A 263 -6.81 25.19 -2.34
CA LYS A 263 -5.62 25.63 -3.08
C LYS A 263 -4.36 24.88 -2.63
N LEU A 264 -4.18 24.65 -1.32
CA LEU A 264 -2.99 23.99 -0.79
C LEU A 264 -2.93 22.50 -1.14
N VAL A 265 -4.06 21.80 -1.04
CA VAL A 265 -4.18 20.37 -1.31
C VAL A 265 -4.16 20.02 -2.80
N ASN A 266 -4.64 20.92 -3.67
CA ASN A 266 -4.69 20.69 -5.12
C ASN A 266 -3.49 21.32 -5.87
N LYS A 267 -2.51 21.89 -5.16
CA LYS A 267 -1.35 22.56 -5.77
C LYS A 267 -0.44 21.60 -6.55
N HIS A 268 -0.34 20.36 -6.10
CA HIS A 268 0.57 19.35 -6.67
C HIS A 268 -0.23 18.13 -7.13
N ASP A 269 0.16 17.60 -8.29
CA ASP A 269 -0.35 16.35 -8.84
C ASP A 269 0.78 15.31 -8.80
N VAL A 270 0.62 14.32 -7.92
CA VAL A 270 1.60 13.26 -7.69
C VAL A 270 1.81 12.39 -8.93
N ARG A 271 0.74 12.10 -9.70
CA ARG A 271 0.85 11.29 -10.91
C ARG A 271 1.70 12.01 -11.96
N ARG A 272 1.49 13.33 -12.09
CA ARG A 272 2.32 14.17 -12.96
C ARG A 272 3.79 14.20 -12.53
N ILE A 273 4.08 14.27 -11.23
CA ILE A 273 5.47 14.26 -10.73
C ILE A 273 6.14 12.91 -11.03
N LEU A 274 5.41 11.80 -10.84
CA LEU A 274 5.89 10.44 -11.09
C LEU A 274 5.90 10.04 -12.58
N GLY A 275 5.23 10.80 -13.45
CA GLY A 275 5.14 10.51 -14.88
C GLY A 275 4.20 9.35 -15.22
N VAL A 276 3.16 9.12 -14.42
CA VAL A 276 2.17 8.04 -14.55
C VAL A 276 0.75 8.53 -14.80
#